data_AF-A0A932MFA1-F1
#
_entry.id   AF-A0A932MFA1-F1
#
_cell.length_a   1.000
_cell.length_b   1.000
_cell.length_c   1.000
_cell.angle_alpha   90.00
_cell.angle_beta   90.00
_cell.angle_gamma   90.00
#
_symmetry.space_group_name_H-M   'P 1'
#
loop_
_entity.id
_entity.type
_entity.pdbx_description
1 polymer ?
#
loop_
_entity_poly.entity_id
_entity_poly.type
_entity_poly.pdbx_seq_one_letter_code
_entity_poly.pdbx_strand_id
1 'polypeptide(L)'
;GMAAGALARVEHDGVPEPQADRLRRALIGPLGSVGDQLIWAGWLPLSVAVGLIVAVLASVPAGVVSFLVLYNAVHLGLRSWGLAAGWRAGIAVAGELAGRLMHAGLRFGAAAAPFAVGVAIPLVASWLLREFGGSERLGAAIVGVLGLVVTRLLVPPLSGVRLGLLFLGTAVVAGWLWQ
;
A
#
# COMPACT_ATOMS: atom_id res chain seq x y z
N GLY A 1 6.22 -14.88 5.55
CA GLY A 1 7.34 -14.86 6.50
C GLY A 1 6.95 -15.56 7.78
N MET A 2 6.24 -14.87 8.66
CA MET A 2 5.95 -15.34 10.03
C MET A 2 5.19 -16.67 10.12
N ALA A 3 4.11 -16.86 9.37
CA ALA A 3 3.41 -18.15 9.34
C ALA A 3 4.33 -19.30 8.89
N ALA A 4 5.11 -19.09 7.83
CA ALA A 4 6.04 -20.09 7.31
C ALA A 4 7.13 -20.45 8.32
N GLY A 5 7.70 -19.45 9.01
CA GLY A 5 8.70 -19.70 10.05
C GLY A 5 8.14 -20.48 11.23
N ALA A 6 6.95 -20.11 11.70
CA ALA A 6 6.29 -20.80 12.81
C ALA A 6 5.93 -22.24 12.48
N LEU A 7 5.39 -22.47 11.28
CA LEU A 7 5.06 -23.81 10.81
C LEU A 7 6.32 -24.67 10.65
N ALA A 8 7.37 -24.13 10.02
CA ALA A 8 8.63 -24.85 9.88
C ALA A 8 9.23 -25.22 11.26
N ARG A 9 9.09 -24.36 12.26
CA ARG A 9 9.52 -24.67 13.64
C ARG A 9 8.71 -25.80 14.25
N VAL A 10 7.40 -25.77 14.09
CA VAL A 10 6.47 -26.77 14.62
C VAL A 10 6.70 -28.14 13.99
N GLU A 11 6.92 -28.18 12.67
CA GLU A 11 7.30 -29.39 11.94
C GLU A 11 8.68 -29.91 12.39
N HIS A 12 9.65 -29.01 12.58
CA HIS A 12 10.98 -29.37 13.09
C HIS A 12 10.94 -29.95 14.50
N ASP A 13 10.08 -29.43 15.37
CA ASP A 13 9.88 -29.91 16.74
C ASP A 13 9.07 -31.24 16.80
N GLY A 14 8.67 -31.80 15.66
CA GLY A 14 7.96 -33.09 15.58
C GLY A 14 6.52 -33.04 16.09
N VAL A 15 5.89 -31.85 16.06
CA VAL A 15 4.52 -31.68 16.52
C VAL A 15 3.54 -32.43 15.59
N PRO A 16 2.53 -33.15 16.14
CA PRO A 16 1.62 -33.93 15.30
C PRO A 16 0.93 -33.10 14.21
N GLU A 17 0.82 -33.66 13.00
CA GLU A 17 0.18 -33.03 11.83
C GLU A 17 -1.17 -32.36 12.14
N PRO A 18 -2.11 -32.96 12.90
CA PRO A 18 -3.38 -32.30 13.21
C PRO A 18 -3.22 -31.00 14.00
N GLN A 19 -2.15 -30.84 14.78
CA GLN A 19 -1.84 -29.61 15.50
C GLN A 19 -1.18 -28.57 14.58
N ALA A 20 -0.24 -28.99 13.72
CA ALA A 20 0.38 -28.12 12.72
C ALA A 20 -0.66 -27.53 11.75
N ASP A 21 -1.63 -28.34 11.29
CA ASP A 21 -2.73 -27.88 10.43
C ASP A 21 -3.70 -26.93 11.13
N ARG A 22 -3.92 -27.11 12.44
CA ARG A 22 -4.72 -26.17 13.23
C ARG A 22 -4.00 -24.81 13.31
N LEU A 23 -2.70 -24.82 13.57
CA LEU A 23 -1.90 -23.60 13.59
C LEU A 23 -1.93 -22.90 12.22
N ARG A 24 -1.68 -23.63 11.13
CA ARG A 24 -1.73 -23.09 9.76
C ARG A 24 -3.04 -22.36 9.48
N ARG A 25 -4.18 -23.00 9.79
CA ARG A 25 -5.51 -22.41 9.61
C ARG A 25 -5.75 -21.20 10.50
N ALA A 26 -5.32 -21.26 11.75
CA ALA A 26 -5.45 -20.14 12.69
C ALA A 26 -4.64 -18.90 12.26
N LEU A 27 -3.54 -19.09 11.52
CA LEU A 27 -2.64 -18.01 11.11
C LEU A 27 -3.04 -17.28 9.82
N ILE A 28 -3.73 -17.95 8.87
CA ILE A 28 -4.03 -17.38 7.55
C ILE A 28 -4.78 -16.05 7.64
N GLY A 29 -5.86 -15.99 8.43
CA GLY A 29 -6.71 -14.79 8.55
C GLY A 29 -5.96 -13.61 9.19
N PRO A 30 -5.50 -13.74 10.44
CA PRO A 30 -4.83 -12.65 11.15
C PRO A 30 -3.59 -12.13 10.43
N LEU A 31 -2.68 -13.02 9.98
CA LEU A 31 -1.46 -12.57 9.29
C LEU A 31 -1.73 -12.00 7.90
N GLY A 32 -2.78 -12.47 7.21
CA GLY A 32 -3.25 -11.85 5.98
C GLY A 32 -3.68 -10.41 6.22
N SER A 33 -4.57 -10.19 7.18
CA SER A 33 -5.06 -8.84 7.50
C SER A 33 -3.97 -7.86 7.96
N VAL A 34 -3.02 -8.34 8.78
CA VAL A 34 -1.89 -7.53 9.25
C VAL A 34 -0.93 -7.19 8.11
N GLY A 35 -0.63 -8.17 7.24
CA GLY A 35 0.18 -7.95 6.05
C GLY A 35 -0.46 -6.92 5.12
N ASP A 36 -1.78 -6.98 4.96
CA ASP A 36 -2.55 -6.03 4.15
C ASP A 36 -2.47 -4.60 4.68
N GLN A 37 -2.64 -4.43 5.98
CA GLN A 37 -2.55 -3.11 6.58
C GLN A 37 -1.12 -2.55 6.54
N LEU A 38 -0.10 -3.38 6.81
CA LEU A 38 1.30 -2.93 6.82
C LEU A 38 1.83 -2.59 5.43
N ILE A 39 1.67 -3.49 4.46
CA ILE A 39 2.29 -3.33 3.15
C ILE A 39 1.35 -2.58 2.21
N TRP A 40 0.14 -3.09 2.01
CA TRP A 40 -0.74 -2.61 0.94
C TRP A 40 -1.42 -1.28 1.29
N ALA A 41 -1.87 -1.11 2.54
CA ALA A 41 -2.50 0.14 2.98
C ALA A 41 -1.50 1.17 3.54
N GLY A 42 -0.37 0.72 4.09
CA GLY A 42 0.63 1.58 4.72
C GLY A 42 1.86 1.84 3.84
N TRP A 43 2.75 0.85 3.75
CA TRP A 43 4.09 1.04 3.20
C TRP A 43 4.11 1.34 1.70
N LEU A 44 3.25 0.68 0.91
CA LEU A 44 3.19 0.88 -0.54
C LEU A 44 2.75 2.31 -0.90
N PRO A 45 1.60 2.83 -0.41
CA PRO A 45 1.21 4.20 -0.73
C PRO A 45 2.20 5.24 -0.22
N LEU A 46 2.82 5.02 0.95
CA LEU A 46 3.90 5.87 1.46
C LEU A 46 5.10 5.89 0.49
N SER A 47 5.55 4.71 0.05
CA SER A 47 6.70 4.58 -0.85
C SER A 47 6.45 5.24 -2.20
N VAL A 48 5.24 5.07 -2.74
CA VAL A 48 4.81 5.72 -3.99
C VAL A 48 4.79 7.24 -3.82
N ALA A 49 4.21 7.75 -2.72
CA ALA A 49 4.16 9.18 -2.45
C ALA A 49 5.57 9.80 -2.35
N VAL A 50 6.50 9.14 -1.63
CA VAL A 50 7.90 9.58 -1.56
C VAL A 50 8.56 9.57 -2.93
N GLY A 51 8.37 8.50 -3.73
CA GLY A 51 8.91 8.43 -5.09
C GLY A 51 8.39 9.56 -5.98
N LEU A 52 7.10 9.89 -5.90
CA LEU A 52 6.50 11.01 -6.63
C LEU A 52 7.06 12.36 -6.18
N ILE A 53 7.24 12.58 -4.88
CA ILE A 53 7.84 13.81 -4.35
C ILE A 53 9.27 13.97 -4.88
N VAL A 54 10.09 12.91 -4.81
CA VAL A 54 11.46 12.94 -5.35
C VAL A 54 11.46 13.14 -6.86
N ALA A 55 10.50 12.56 -7.59
CA ALA A 55 10.38 12.77 -9.04
C ALA A 55 10.18 14.24 -9.40
N VAL A 56 9.32 14.93 -8.64
CA VAL A 56 9.04 16.35 -8.84
C VAL A 56 10.22 17.23 -8.42
N LEU A 57 10.85 16.94 -7.27
CA LEU A 57 11.88 17.80 -6.69
C LEU A 57 13.28 17.58 -7.28
N ALA A 58 13.58 16.40 -7.81
CA ALA A 58 14.89 16.04 -8.34
C ALA A 58 14.81 15.61 -9.81
N SER A 59 14.33 14.40 -10.07
CA SER A 59 14.13 13.87 -11.43
C SER A 59 13.30 12.59 -11.41
N VAL A 60 12.60 12.30 -12.50
CA VAL A 60 11.80 11.07 -12.64
C VAL A 60 12.60 9.79 -12.35
N PRO A 61 13.83 9.60 -12.89
CA PRO A 61 14.65 8.42 -12.56
C PRO A 61 14.98 8.32 -11.08
N ALA A 62 15.32 9.45 -10.43
CA ALA A 62 15.57 9.46 -8.99
C ALA A 62 14.33 9.04 -8.19
N GLY A 63 13.15 9.53 -8.57
CA GLY A 63 11.89 9.13 -7.95
C GLY A 63 11.60 7.63 -8.08
N VAL A 64 11.83 7.04 -9.25
CA VAL A 64 11.68 5.60 -9.49
C VAL A 64 12.65 4.80 -8.62
N VAL A 65 13.93 5.19 -8.59
CA VAL A 65 14.94 4.53 -7.76
C VAL A 65 14.58 4.63 -6.28
N SER A 66 14.17 5.82 -5.81
CA SER A 66 13.72 6.01 -4.42
C SER A 66 12.54 5.12 -4.06
N PHE A 67 11.53 5.01 -4.93
CA PHE A 67 10.42 4.08 -4.72
C PHE A 67 10.91 2.63 -4.62
N LEU A 68 11.72 2.18 -5.58
CA LEU A 68 12.20 0.79 -5.62
C LEU A 68 13.02 0.44 -4.38
N VAL A 69 13.97 1.30 -4.00
CA VAL A 69 14.82 1.08 -2.82
C VAL A 69 13.96 1.07 -1.55
N LEU A 70 13.11 2.07 -1.36
CA LEU A 70 12.30 2.21 -0.15
C LEU A 70 11.31 1.05 0.00
N TYR A 71 10.58 0.71 -1.07
CA TYR A 71 9.62 -0.39 -1.06
C TYR A 71 10.33 -1.72 -0.77
N ASN A 72 11.38 -2.05 -1.51
CA ASN A 72 12.04 -3.34 -1.39
C ASN A 72 12.80 -3.51 -0.08
N ALA A 73 13.44 -2.45 0.45
CA ALA A 73 14.20 -2.53 1.70
C ALA A 73 13.31 -3.01 2.86
N VAL A 74 12.13 -2.40 3.02
CA VAL A 74 11.19 -2.80 4.07
C VAL A 74 10.43 -4.07 3.71
N HIS A 75 10.06 -4.30 2.45
CA HIS A 75 9.37 -5.52 2.05
C HIS A 75 10.24 -6.77 2.30
N LEU A 76 11.51 -6.72 1.90
CA LEU A 76 12.47 -7.80 2.16
C LEU A 76 12.81 -7.89 3.65
N GLY A 77 13.02 -6.75 4.32
CA GLY A 77 13.25 -6.69 5.76
C GLY A 77 12.14 -7.37 6.57
N LEU A 78 10.88 -7.05 6.29
CA LEU A 78 9.71 -7.65 6.94
C LEU A 78 9.55 -9.13 6.60
N ARG A 79 9.90 -9.57 5.39
CA ARG A 79 9.88 -11.00 5.04
C ARG A 79 10.91 -11.78 5.85
N SER A 80 12.15 -11.29 5.89
CA SER A 80 13.26 -11.91 6.62
C SER A 80 13.01 -11.91 8.13
N TRP A 81 12.64 -10.74 8.69
CA TRP A 81 12.28 -10.61 10.09
C TRP A 81 11.08 -11.49 10.44
N GLY A 82 10.03 -11.46 9.63
CA GLY A 82 8.84 -12.26 9.86
C GLY A 82 9.17 -13.75 9.91
N LEU A 83 9.96 -14.25 8.95
CA LEU A 83 10.41 -15.64 8.95
C LEU A 83 11.17 -16.00 10.24
N ALA A 84 12.15 -15.19 10.64
CA ALA A 84 12.93 -15.41 11.85
C ALA A 84 12.08 -15.33 13.14
N ALA A 85 11.17 -14.37 13.23
CA ALA A 85 10.26 -14.21 14.36
C ALA A 85 9.31 -15.41 14.48
N GLY A 86 8.73 -15.85 13.36
CA GLY A 86 7.92 -17.06 13.30
C GLY A 86 8.68 -18.29 13.75
N TRP A 87 9.89 -18.49 13.23
CA TRP A 87 10.75 -19.62 13.59
C TRP A 87 11.11 -19.66 15.08
N ARG A 88 11.35 -18.49 15.68
CA ARG A 88 11.65 -18.39 17.12
C ARG A 88 10.43 -18.68 17.99
N ALA A 89 9.24 -18.31 17.53
CA ALA A 89 8.01 -18.40 18.33
C ALA A 89 7.29 -19.77 18.20
N GLY A 90 7.35 -20.42 17.04
CA GLY A 90 6.67 -21.69 16.80
C GLY A 90 5.15 -21.61 17.10
N ILE A 91 4.65 -22.49 17.97
CA ILE A 91 3.22 -22.49 18.38
C ILE A 91 2.81 -21.16 19.04
N ALA A 92 3.73 -20.47 19.72
CA ALA A 92 3.44 -19.22 20.43
C ALA A 92 3.42 -17.97 19.53
N VAL A 93 3.51 -18.12 18.21
CA VAL A 93 3.59 -17.01 17.25
C VAL A 93 2.41 -16.03 17.30
N ALA A 94 1.25 -16.46 17.80
CA ALA A 94 0.12 -15.56 18.02
C ALA A 94 0.47 -14.39 18.98
N GLY A 95 1.36 -14.61 19.96
CA GLY A 95 1.83 -13.57 20.86
C GLY A 95 2.73 -12.53 20.19
N GLU A 96 3.52 -12.94 19.19
CA GLU A 96 4.36 -12.03 18.40
C GLU A 96 3.51 -11.06 17.55
N LEU A 97 2.31 -11.50 17.13
CA LEU A 97 1.38 -10.66 16.38
C LEU A 97 0.86 -9.48 17.21
N ALA A 98 0.73 -9.66 18.52
CA ALA A 98 0.38 -8.61 19.48
C ALA A 98 1.59 -7.77 19.94
N GLY A 99 2.77 -8.02 19.37
CA GLY A 99 4.02 -7.37 19.74
C GLY A 99 4.03 -5.87 19.45
N ARG A 100 4.80 -5.12 20.26
CA ARG A 100 4.94 -3.66 20.13
C ARG A 100 5.39 -3.21 18.75
N LEU A 101 6.27 -3.97 18.10
CA LEU A 101 6.78 -3.65 16.77
C LEU A 101 5.69 -3.70 15.70
N MET A 102 4.80 -4.70 15.77
CA MET A 102 3.68 -4.85 14.82
C MET A 102 2.71 -3.68 14.93
N HIS A 103 2.28 -3.36 16.16
CA HIS A 103 1.40 -2.23 16.41
C HIS A 103 2.04 -0.88 16.04
N ALA A 104 3.34 -0.70 16.30
CA ALA A 104 4.04 0.51 15.90
C ALA A 104 4.07 0.67 14.38
N GLY A 105 4.40 -0.40 13.65
CA GLY A 105 4.39 -0.40 12.18
C GLY A 105 3.02 -0.09 11.59
N LEU A 106 1.97 -0.71 12.12
CA LEU A 106 0.59 -0.47 11.69
C LEU A 106 0.16 0.98 11.93
N ARG A 107 0.42 1.51 13.13
CA ARG A 107 0.10 2.91 13.47
C ARG A 107 0.87 3.90 12.62
N PHE A 108 2.16 3.63 12.39
CA PHE A 108 2.99 4.45 11.53
C PHE A 108 2.46 4.45 10.10
N GLY A 109 2.22 3.27 9.52
CA GLY A 109 1.69 3.14 8.16
C GLY A 109 0.34 3.85 7.99
N ALA A 110 -0.58 3.65 8.94
CA ALA A 110 -1.91 4.27 8.92
C ALA A 110 -1.88 5.81 8.96
N ALA A 111 -0.86 6.41 9.56
CA ALA A 111 -0.70 7.87 9.64
C ALA A 111 0.18 8.44 8.52
N ALA A 112 1.35 7.83 8.29
CA ALA A 112 2.36 8.33 7.37
C ALA A 112 1.92 8.22 5.91
N ALA A 113 1.24 7.13 5.54
CA ALA A 113 0.81 6.90 4.17
C ALA A 113 -0.19 7.95 3.65
N PRO A 114 -1.34 8.21 4.31
CA PRO A 114 -2.27 9.24 3.85
C PRO A 114 -1.66 10.65 3.93
N PHE A 115 -0.81 10.92 4.93
CA PHE A 115 -0.11 12.20 5.03
C PHE A 115 0.81 12.42 3.81
N ALA A 116 1.67 11.44 3.49
CA ALA A 116 2.59 11.54 2.37
C ALA A 116 1.84 11.67 1.04
N VAL A 117 0.77 10.89 0.84
CA VAL A 117 -0.10 11.01 -0.35
C VAL A 117 -0.74 12.39 -0.43
N GLY A 118 -1.22 12.93 0.70
CA GLY A 118 -1.80 14.26 0.79
C GLY A 118 -0.82 15.38 0.42
N VAL A 119 0.47 15.19 0.67
CA VAL A 119 1.54 16.11 0.22
C VAL A 119 1.88 15.89 -1.26
N ALA A 120 1.96 14.63 -1.70
CA ALA A 120 2.38 14.28 -3.06
C ALA A 120 1.38 14.74 -4.13
N ILE A 121 0.07 14.61 -3.89
CA ILE A 121 -0.97 14.98 -4.87
C ILE A 121 -0.87 16.44 -5.34
N PRO A 122 -0.94 17.46 -4.45
CA PRO A 122 -0.87 18.85 -4.89
C PRO A 122 0.48 19.20 -5.51
N LEU A 123 1.57 18.60 -5.01
CA LEU A 123 2.90 18.80 -5.55
C LEU A 123 3.00 18.30 -7.01
N VAL A 124 2.57 17.05 -7.26
CA VAL A 124 2.55 16.47 -8.60
C VAL A 124 1.60 17.23 -9.52
N ALA A 125 0.42 17.61 -9.03
CA ALA A 125 -0.53 18.41 -9.80
C ALA A 125 0.10 19.75 -10.24
N SER A 126 0.79 20.44 -9.33
CA SER A 126 1.46 21.70 -9.66
C SER A 126 2.59 21.54 -10.68
N TRP A 127 3.32 20.42 -10.62
CA TRP A 127 4.39 20.09 -11.54
C TRP A 127 3.86 19.76 -12.95
N LEU A 128 2.79 18.96 -13.03
CA LEU A 128 2.15 18.60 -14.30
C LEU A 128 1.46 19.79 -14.96
N LEU A 129 0.84 20.66 -14.15
CA LEU A 129 0.08 21.81 -14.65
C LEU A 129 0.96 23.06 -14.86
N ARG A 130 2.29 22.94 -14.74
CA ARG A 130 3.19 24.10 -14.73
C ARG A 130 3.15 24.90 -16.04
N GLU A 131 2.86 24.24 -17.15
CA GLU A 131 2.87 24.83 -18.50
C GLU A 131 1.52 25.47 -18.87
N PHE A 132 0.47 25.23 -18.07
CA PHE A 132 -0.88 25.75 -18.29
C PHE A 132 -1.08 27.13 -17.67
N GLY A 133 -1.94 27.94 -18.29
CA GLY A 133 -2.36 29.24 -17.80
C GLY A 133 -3.19 29.17 -16.51
N GLY A 134 -3.36 30.31 -15.82
CA GLY A 134 -4.06 30.36 -14.53
C GLY A 134 -5.52 29.88 -14.59
N SER A 135 -6.23 30.22 -15.67
CA SER A 135 -7.62 29.78 -15.92
C SER A 135 -7.72 28.27 -16.15
N GLU A 136 -6.77 27.70 -16.90
CA GLU A 136 -6.69 26.25 -17.19
C GLU A 136 -6.36 25.45 -15.92
N ARG A 137 -5.46 25.97 -15.07
CA ARG A 137 -5.17 25.39 -13.76
C ARG A 137 -6.38 25.38 -12.84
N LEU A 138 -7.14 26.48 -12.80
CA LEU A 138 -8.38 26.57 -12.03
C LEU A 138 -9.43 25.60 -12.57
N GLY A 139 -9.59 25.51 -13.89
CA GLY A 139 -10.46 24.53 -14.54
C GLY A 139 -10.10 23.09 -14.14
N ALA A 140 -8.82 22.73 -14.24
CA ALA A 140 -8.34 21.40 -13.84
C ALA A 140 -8.58 21.11 -12.35
N ALA A 141 -8.36 22.09 -11.47
CA ALA A 141 -8.64 21.94 -10.04
C ALA A 141 -10.14 21.73 -9.76
N ILE A 142 -11.01 22.52 -10.41
CA ILE A 142 -12.48 22.40 -10.28
C ILE A 142 -12.95 21.03 -10.76
N VAL A 143 -12.47 20.56 -11.93
CA VAL A 143 -12.78 19.23 -12.45
C VAL A 143 -12.30 18.14 -11.49
N GLY A 144 -11.10 18.28 -10.93
CA GLY A 144 -10.57 17.34 -9.93
C GLY A 144 -11.42 17.28 -8.66
N VAL A 145 -11.83 18.43 -8.12
CA VAL A 145 -12.69 18.52 -6.93
C VAL A 145 -14.07 17.95 -7.22
N LEU A 146 -14.70 18.32 -8.34
CA LEU A 146 -15.99 17.79 -8.75
C LEU A 146 -15.93 16.28 -8.94
N GLY A 147 -14.88 15.78 -9.61
CA GLY A 147 -14.64 14.35 -9.75
C GLY A 147 -14.58 13.64 -8.40
N LEU A 148 -13.81 14.17 -7.44
CA LEU A 148 -13.75 13.62 -6.08
C LEU A 148 -15.11 13.62 -5.38
N VAL A 149 -15.83 14.75 -5.42
CA VAL A 149 -17.15 14.91 -4.79
C VAL A 149 -18.17 13.96 -5.41
N VAL A 150 -18.25 13.89 -6.73
CA VAL A 150 -19.10 12.95 -7.46
C VAL A 150 -18.75 11.51 -7.08
N THR A 151 -17.46 11.17 -7.04
CA THR A 151 -17.04 9.82 -6.68
C THR A 151 -17.45 9.46 -5.25
N ARG A 152 -17.40 10.43 -4.33
CA ARG A 152 -17.79 10.24 -2.92
C ARG A 152 -19.29 10.19 -2.69
N LEU A 153 -20.08 10.95 -3.45
CA LEU A 153 -21.52 11.08 -3.25
C LEU A 153 -22.34 10.08 -4.06
N LEU A 154 -21.94 9.81 -5.30
CA LEU A 154 -22.74 9.05 -6.25
C LEU A 154 -22.31 7.59 -6.37
N VAL A 155 -21.10 7.24 -5.91
CA VAL A 155 -20.58 5.91 -6.12
C VAL A 155 -20.52 5.13 -4.79
N PRO A 156 -21.37 4.11 -4.59
CA PRO A 156 -21.22 3.18 -3.46
C PRO A 156 -19.82 2.55 -3.51
N PRO A 157 -19.23 2.13 -2.37
CA PRO A 157 -17.80 1.82 -2.24
C PRO A 157 -17.30 1.03 -3.45
N LEU A 158 -16.61 1.73 -4.34
CA LEU A 158 -16.19 1.20 -5.63
C LEU A 158 -15.14 0.13 -5.40
N SER A 159 -15.42 -1.10 -5.83
CA SER A 159 -14.35 -2.07 -6.03
C SER A 159 -13.38 -1.51 -7.08
N GLY A 160 -12.07 -1.72 -6.92
CA GLY A 160 -11.05 -1.16 -7.82
C GLY A 160 -11.29 -1.48 -9.30
N VAL A 161 -11.97 -2.59 -9.59
CA VAL A 161 -12.40 -2.99 -10.94
C VAL A 161 -13.38 -1.99 -11.56
N ARG A 162 -14.40 -1.55 -10.82
CA ARG A 162 -15.40 -0.61 -11.33
C ARG A 162 -14.80 0.76 -11.59
N LEU A 163 -13.85 1.19 -10.74
CA LEU A 163 -13.13 2.45 -10.90
C LEU A 163 -12.20 2.40 -12.13
N GLY A 164 -11.51 1.27 -12.33
CA GLY A 164 -10.66 1.04 -13.52
C GLY A 164 -11.46 1.06 -14.83
N LEU A 165 -12.63 0.39 -14.86
CA LEU A 165 -13.52 0.41 -16.03
C LEU A 165 -14.06 1.82 -16.33
N LEU A 166 -14.36 2.60 -15.29
CA LEU A 166 -14.86 3.97 -15.43
C LEU A 166 -13.79 4.89 -16.03
N PHE A 167 -12.54 4.78 -15.55
CA PHE A 167 -11.40 5.52 -16.12
C PHE A 167 -11.16 5.17 -17.59
N LEU A 168 -11.17 3.87 -17.92
CA LEU A 168 -11.03 3.37 -19.29
C LEU A 168 -12.14 3.91 -20.19
N GLY A 169 -13.39 3.85 -19.72
CA GLY A 169 -14.55 4.39 -20.44
C GLY A 169 -14.43 5.89 -20.69
N THR A 170 -14.06 6.67 -19.67
CA THR A 170 -13.85 8.12 -19.85
C THR A 170 -12.70 8.46 -20.77
N ALA A 171 -11.59 7.70 -20.72
CA ALA A 171 -10.45 7.92 -21.60
C ALA A 171 -10.78 7.61 -23.07
N VAL A 172 -11.57 6.55 -23.32
CA VAL A 172 -12.05 6.21 -24.67
C VAL A 172 -13.00 7.27 -25.21
N VAL A 173 -13.96 7.73 -24.38
CA VAL A 173 -14.92 8.78 -24.79
C VAL A 173 -14.21 10.10 -25.04
N ALA A 174 -13.29 10.51 -24.17
CA ALA A 174 -12.51 11.72 -24.35
C ALA A 174 -11.59 11.64 -25.58
N GLY A 175 -10.97 10.48 -25.83
CA GLY A 175 -10.15 10.25 -27.02
C GLY A 175 -10.96 10.26 -28.31
N TRP A 176 -12.21 9.80 -28.28
CA TRP A 176 -13.11 9.83 -29.43
C TRP A 176 -13.64 11.24 -29.74
N LEU A 177 -13.90 12.05 -28.72
CA LEU A 177 -14.34 13.44 -28.87
C LEU A 177 -13.24 14.40 -29.32
N TRP A 178 -11.97 13.98 -29.27
CA TRP A 178 -10.80 14.78 -29.67
C TRP A 178 -10.26 14.43 -31.07
N GLN A 179 -10.92 13.52 -31.80
CA GLN A 179 -10.68 13.26 -33.22
C GLN A 179 -11.66 14.05 -34.08
#